data_AF-A0A951VYJ2-F1
#
_entry.id   AF-A0A951VYJ2-F1
#
_cell.length_a   1.000
_cell.length_b   1.000
_cell.length_c   1.000
_cell.angle_alpha   90.00
_cell.angle_beta   90.00
_cell.angle_gamma   90.00
#
_symmetry.space_group_name_H-M   'P 1'
#
loop_
_entity.id
_entity.type
_entity.pdbx_description
1 polymer ?
#
loop_
_entity_poly.entity_id
_entity_poly.type
_entity_poly.pdbx_seq_one_letter_code
_entity_poly.pdbx_strand_id
1 'polypeptide(L)'
;MTTKLPIFYFLEPTIQSYEWGNTEGIIQSFVSRLTGVQLEKKPMAELWQGDHVKSPSLIRPFWPNQSSSQNEAVALNKAILKNPSHFLGNLYNKGYTNLPFLFKILDAAKPLSIQAHPDKKLAEKLHKLDPINYPDSNHKPEIAISLNKVEAMAGFRPLTELQQELNRLQPLRNLLCQSDIDFEIDSIEALHQAYSKLMLAQTELIESTANQLINILNQTQITERDQWFLKLIDFYGKKDSGVFAIYLFNYITLEKGQAIYLDANQPHAYLKGEILECMASSDNVVRGGLTSNFKDIPTLLSMLSYETS
;
A
#
# COMPACT_ATOMS: atom_id res chain seq x y z
N MET A 1 -0.46 46.73 -5.44
CA MET A 1 -0.35 46.05 -6.75
C MET A 1 -0.64 44.58 -6.52
N THR A 2 -1.75 44.05 -7.02
CA THR A 2 -1.98 42.60 -7.01
C THR A 2 -0.99 41.98 -7.99
N THR A 3 0.08 41.38 -7.48
CA THR A 3 1.01 40.60 -8.30
C THR A 3 0.22 39.50 -8.98
N LYS A 4 0.12 39.55 -10.31
CA LYS A 4 -0.58 38.55 -11.11
C LYS A 4 0.13 37.21 -10.90
N LEU A 5 -0.57 36.21 -10.35
CA LEU A 5 -0.06 34.85 -10.25
C LEU A 5 -0.26 34.13 -11.60
N PRO A 6 0.65 33.25 -12.02
CA PRO A 6 0.50 32.45 -13.24
C PRO A 6 -0.66 31.45 -13.08
N ILE A 7 -1.19 30.98 -14.21
CA ILE A 7 -2.25 29.96 -14.24
C ILE A 7 -1.66 28.54 -14.21
N PHE A 8 -0.50 28.37 -14.83
CA PHE A 8 0.17 27.08 -14.93
C PHE A 8 1.52 27.12 -14.22
N TYR A 9 1.91 25.97 -13.70
CA TYR A 9 3.19 25.75 -13.06
C TYR A 9 3.78 24.45 -13.59
N PHE A 10 5.09 24.42 -13.82
CA PHE A 10 5.80 23.15 -13.91
C PHE A 10 5.89 22.55 -12.51
N LEU A 11 5.62 21.25 -12.42
CA LEU A 11 5.71 20.50 -11.18
C LEU A 11 6.91 19.55 -11.25
N GLU A 12 7.81 19.69 -10.28
CA GLU A 12 8.94 18.80 -10.06
C GLU A 12 8.59 17.85 -8.91
N PRO A 13 8.37 16.56 -9.21
CA PRO A 13 8.06 15.58 -8.18
C PRO A 13 9.27 15.24 -7.32
N THR A 14 9.02 14.64 -6.16
CA THR A 14 10.07 14.07 -5.31
C THR A 14 10.11 12.56 -5.48
N ILE A 15 11.29 11.95 -5.30
CA ILE A 15 11.48 10.50 -5.47
C ILE A 15 11.87 9.89 -4.12
N GLN A 16 11.14 8.86 -3.69
CA GLN A 16 11.46 8.06 -2.53
C GLN A 16 12.25 6.83 -2.95
N SER A 17 13.45 6.65 -2.38
CA SER A 17 14.39 5.59 -2.77
C SER A 17 14.30 4.39 -1.81
N TYR A 18 13.10 3.85 -1.59
CA TYR A 18 12.92 2.70 -0.69
C TYR A 18 13.48 1.42 -1.32
N GLU A 19 14.00 0.50 -0.50
CA GLU A 19 14.71 -0.71 -0.95
C GLU A 19 13.89 -1.69 -1.78
N TRP A 20 12.56 -1.56 -1.75
CA TRP A 20 11.63 -2.36 -2.55
C TRP A 20 11.41 -1.80 -3.96
N GLY A 21 11.88 -0.57 -4.23
CA GLY A 21 11.73 0.11 -5.50
C GLY A 21 12.55 -0.50 -6.62
N ASN A 22 12.11 -0.28 -7.85
CA ASN A 22 12.80 -0.73 -9.04
C ASN A 22 14.01 0.16 -9.37
N THR A 23 15.12 -0.43 -9.79
CA THR A 23 16.34 0.30 -10.18
C THR A 23 16.34 0.71 -11.65
N GLU A 24 15.50 0.10 -12.48
CA GLU A 24 15.41 0.28 -13.94
C GLU A 24 13.96 0.33 -14.43
N GLY A 25 13.07 0.93 -13.63
CA GLY A 25 11.63 0.93 -13.88
C GLY A 25 11.07 2.21 -14.50
N ILE A 26 9.74 2.35 -14.41
CA ILE A 26 9.00 3.45 -15.04
C ILE A 26 9.36 4.81 -14.47
N ILE A 27 9.65 4.90 -13.16
CA ILE A 27 10.01 6.15 -12.50
C ILE A 27 11.33 6.68 -13.06
N GLN A 28 12.35 5.82 -13.15
CA GLN A 28 13.65 6.20 -13.70
C GLN A 28 13.51 6.64 -15.17
N SER A 29 12.79 5.86 -15.96
CA SER A 29 12.52 6.17 -17.37
C SER A 29 11.75 7.48 -17.55
N PHE A 30 10.76 7.75 -16.70
CA PHE A 30 9.96 8.97 -16.74
C PHE A 30 10.81 10.19 -16.41
N VAL A 31 11.56 10.16 -15.30
CA VAL A 31 12.36 11.30 -14.85
C VAL A 31 13.52 11.57 -15.80
N SER A 32 14.17 10.54 -16.34
CA SER A 32 15.23 10.74 -17.35
C SER A 32 14.70 11.37 -18.64
N ARG A 33 13.49 11.01 -19.10
CA ARG A 33 12.86 11.70 -20.24
C ARG A 33 12.46 13.15 -19.93
N LEU A 34 11.97 13.42 -18.71
CA LEU A 34 11.53 14.74 -18.30
C LEU A 34 12.70 15.73 -18.13
N THR A 35 13.80 15.25 -17.55
CA THR A 35 14.95 16.09 -17.16
C THR A 35 16.08 16.09 -18.18
N GLY A 36 16.11 15.09 -19.08
CA GLY A 36 17.26 14.83 -19.94
C GLY A 36 18.49 14.30 -19.18
N VAL A 37 18.37 14.03 -17.88
CA VAL A 37 19.46 13.56 -17.02
C VAL A 37 19.37 12.05 -16.86
N GLN A 38 20.49 11.36 -17.10
CA GLN A 38 20.61 9.96 -16.73
C GLN A 38 20.76 9.85 -15.22
N LEU A 39 19.80 9.20 -14.57
CA LEU A 39 19.83 9.02 -13.12
C LEU A 39 20.73 7.85 -12.73
N GLU A 40 21.28 7.92 -11.52
CA GLU A 40 21.99 6.81 -10.91
C GLU A 40 21.08 5.58 -10.76
N LYS A 41 21.66 4.38 -10.86
CA LYS A 41 20.97 3.10 -10.66
C LYS A 41 20.74 2.82 -9.17
N LYS A 42 19.81 3.55 -8.56
CA LYS A 42 19.32 3.31 -7.20
C LYS A 42 17.84 2.94 -7.23
N PRO A 43 17.33 2.21 -6.21
CA PRO A 43 15.91 1.92 -6.12
C PRO A 43 15.07 3.20 -6.18
N MET A 44 14.05 3.22 -7.04
CA MET A 44 13.06 4.29 -7.12
C MET A 44 11.70 3.67 -6.86
N ALA A 45 11.21 3.88 -5.66
CA ALA A 45 10.05 3.18 -5.13
C ALA A 45 8.77 3.98 -5.38
N GLU A 46 8.80 5.27 -5.06
CA GLU A 46 7.67 6.17 -5.22
C GLU A 46 8.13 7.49 -5.83
N LEU A 47 7.30 8.07 -6.70
CA LEU A 47 7.41 9.44 -7.17
C LEU A 47 6.18 10.19 -6.66
N TRP A 48 6.39 11.24 -5.86
CA TRP A 48 5.31 11.97 -5.19
C TRP A 48 5.00 13.28 -5.89
N GLN A 49 3.70 13.54 -6.07
CA GLN A 49 3.14 14.76 -6.64
C GLN A 49 2.12 15.33 -5.67
N GLY A 50 2.48 16.42 -5.00
CA GLY A 50 1.60 17.07 -4.03
C GLY A 50 2.34 17.97 -3.06
N ASP A 51 1.65 18.33 -1.99
CA ASP A 51 2.12 19.25 -0.95
C ASP A 51 2.41 18.55 0.38
N HIS A 52 2.70 17.24 0.33
CA HIS A 52 2.96 16.44 1.51
C HIS A 52 4.14 16.99 2.32
N VAL A 53 3.96 17.15 3.63
CA VAL A 53 4.93 17.85 4.51
C VAL A 53 6.32 17.21 4.53
N LYS A 54 6.40 15.88 4.41
CA LYS A 54 7.66 15.12 4.39
C LYS A 54 8.45 15.28 3.09
N SER A 55 7.77 15.52 1.96
CA SER A 55 8.42 15.57 0.66
C SER A 55 7.56 16.33 -0.37
N PRO A 56 7.40 17.65 -0.20
CA PRO A 56 6.56 18.45 -1.08
C PRO A 56 7.19 18.55 -2.47
N SER A 57 6.38 18.49 -3.52
CA SER A 57 6.83 18.80 -4.87
C SER A 57 7.28 20.26 -4.97
N LEU A 58 8.19 20.55 -5.90
CA LEU A 58 8.55 21.92 -6.23
C LEU A 58 7.71 22.40 -7.41
N ILE A 59 7.40 23.70 -7.43
CA ILE A 59 6.71 24.34 -8.55
C ILE A 59 7.51 25.51 -9.10
N ARG A 60 7.49 25.67 -10.43
CA ARG A 60 8.02 26.85 -11.12
C ARG A 60 6.91 27.52 -11.92
N PRO A 61 6.68 28.83 -11.74
CA PRO A 61 5.78 29.61 -12.60
C PRO A 61 6.00 29.34 -14.09
N PHE A 62 4.94 28.95 -14.79
CA PHE A 62 4.93 28.89 -16.25
C PHE A 62 4.16 30.08 -16.81
N TRP A 63 4.88 30.91 -17.56
CA TRP A 63 4.31 32.02 -18.31
C TRP A 63 4.46 31.71 -19.80
N PRO A 64 3.36 31.64 -20.56
CA PRO A 64 3.44 31.52 -22.01
C PRO A 64 4.36 32.62 -22.58
N ASN A 65 5.28 32.23 -23.48
CA ASN A 65 6.26 33.12 -24.11
C ASN A 65 7.36 33.70 -23.19
N GLN A 66 7.59 33.13 -22.00
CA GLN A 66 8.78 33.42 -21.19
C GLN A 66 9.62 32.16 -20.98
N SER A 67 10.95 32.32 -20.96
CA SER A 67 11.85 31.22 -20.62
C SER A 67 11.67 30.85 -19.15
N SER A 68 11.19 29.63 -18.89
CA SER A 68 10.97 29.08 -17.55
C SER A 68 12.26 28.85 -16.75
N SER A 69 13.42 28.88 -17.41
CA SER A 69 14.74 28.62 -16.82
C SER A 69 15.21 29.64 -15.79
N GLN A 70 14.54 30.80 -15.67
CA GLN A 70 14.91 31.87 -14.72
C GLN A 70 14.01 31.94 -13.48
N ASN A 71 12.92 31.17 -13.43
CA ASN A 71 12.02 31.21 -12.28
C ASN A 71 12.51 30.27 -11.18
N GLU A 72 12.68 30.79 -9.97
CA GLU A 72 13.06 30.00 -8.80
C GLU A 72 11.94 28.99 -8.44
N ALA A 73 12.35 27.77 -8.11
CA ALA A 73 11.44 26.73 -7.68
C ALA A 73 11.02 26.96 -6.21
N VAL A 74 9.73 26.80 -5.92
CA VAL A 74 9.18 26.92 -4.56
C VAL A 74 8.45 25.65 -4.19
N ALA A 75 8.60 25.19 -2.94
CA ALA A 75 7.85 24.04 -2.45
C ALA A 75 6.34 24.31 -2.48
N LEU A 76 5.56 23.37 -3.02
CA LEU A 76 4.13 23.53 -3.25
C LEU A 76 3.37 23.80 -1.95
N ASN A 77 3.73 23.13 -0.86
CA ASN A 77 3.12 23.37 0.46
C ASN A 77 3.32 24.81 0.96
N LYS A 78 4.51 25.39 0.76
CA LYS A 78 4.80 26.79 1.10
C LYS A 78 4.05 27.75 0.19
N ALA A 79 3.90 27.41 -1.10
CA ALA A 79 3.17 28.22 -2.06
C ALA A 79 1.66 28.26 -1.73
N ILE A 80 1.08 27.11 -1.39
CA ILE A 80 -0.29 26.97 -0.91
C ILE A 80 -0.49 27.81 0.36
N LEU A 81 0.39 27.67 1.36
CA LEU A 81 0.30 28.43 2.60
C LEU A 81 0.32 29.96 2.36
N LYS A 82 1.12 30.41 1.38
CA LYS A 82 1.25 31.84 1.06
C LYS A 82 0.03 32.39 0.29
N ASN A 83 -0.57 31.60 -0.60
CA ASN A 83 -1.70 32.03 -1.44
C ASN A 83 -2.78 30.94 -1.54
N PRO A 84 -3.46 30.58 -0.44
CA PRO A 84 -4.31 29.39 -0.39
C PRO A 84 -5.51 29.50 -1.36
N SER A 85 -6.14 30.66 -1.46
CA SER A 85 -7.25 30.88 -2.40
C SER A 85 -6.84 30.70 -3.88
N HIS A 86 -5.57 30.92 -4.22
CA HIS A 86 -5.08 30.74 -5.59
C HIS A 86 -4.91 29.26 -5.94
N PHE A 87 -4.30 28.48 -5.04
CA PHE A 87 -3.99 27.08 -5.30
C PHE A 87 -5.14 26.12 -4.98
N LEU A 88 -5.90 26.40 -3.93
CA LEU A 88 -6.98 25.53 -3.45
C LEU A 88 -8.36 25.99 -3.94
N GLY A 89 -8.52 27.26 -4.34
CA GLY A 89 -9.78 27.81 -4.80
C GLY A 89 -10.92 27.55 -3.81
N ASN A 90 -11.99 26.90 -4.29
CA ASN A 90 -13.15 26.57 -3.45
C ASN A 90 -12.85 25.60 -2.30
N LEU A 91 -11.76 24.82 -2.37
CA LEU A 91 -11.36 23.95 -1.26
C LEU A 91 -10.94 24.77 -0.03
N TYR A 92 -10.29 25.92 -0.24
CA TYR A 92 -9.95 26.81 0.88
C TYR A 92 -11.20 27.31 1.61
N ASN A 93 -12.25 27.66 0.86
CA ASN A 93 -13.54 28.05 1.44
C ASN A 93 -14.24 26.92 2.21
N LYS A 94 -13.88 25.65 1.93
CA LYS A 94 -14.33 24.46 2.67
C LYS A 94 -13.43 24.11 3.86
N GLY A 95 -12.42 24.94 4.15
CA GLY A 95 -11.52 24.77 5.30
C GLY A 95 -10.26 23.95 5.02
N TYR A 96 -9.99 23.56 3.78
CA TYR A 96 -8.75 22.87 3.45
C TYR A 96 -7.55 23.82 3.49
N THR A 97 -6.47 23.37 4.13
CA THR A 97 -5.18 24.10 4.22
C THR A 97 -4.09 23.50 3.35
N ASN A 98 -4.35 22.35 2.75
CA ASN A 98 -3.47 21.55 1.91
C ASN A 98 -4.30 20.81 0.86
N LEU A 99 -3.65 20.17 -0.11
CA LEU A 99 -4.35 19.31 -1.06
C LEU A 99 -4.96 18.12 -0.30
N PRO A 100 -6.21 17.74 -0.60
CA PRO A 100 -6.90 16.66 0.09
C PRO A 100 -6.40 15.27 -0.32
N PHE A 101 -5.47 15.19 -1.27
CA PHE A 101 -4.92 13.96 -1.82
C PHE A 101 -3.42 14.05 -1.98
N LEU A 102 -2.77 12.88 -2.02
CA LEU A 102 -1.42 12.70 -2.49
C LEU A 102 -1.47 11.80 -3.73
N PHE A 103 -0.88 12.26 -4.83
CA PHE A 103 -0.73 11.48 -6.04
C PHE A 103 0.67 10.90 -6.12
N LYS A 104 0.77 9.63 -6.51
CA LYS A 104 2.03 8.92 -6.63
C LYS A 104 2.11 8.09 -7.90
N ILE A 105 3.34 7.86 -8.34
CA ILE A 105 3.69 6.69 -9.15
C ILE A 105 4.44 5.75 -8.21
N LEU A 106 4.01 4.50 -8.13
CA LEU A 106 4.66 3.46 -7.32
C LEU A 106 5.18 2.35 -8.24
N ASP A 107 6.42 1.92 -7.99
CA ASP A 107 7.15 0.93 -8.80
C ASP A 107 7.70 -0.18 -7.90
N ALA A 108 6.86 -1.18 -7.64
CA ALA A 108 7.15 -2.29 -6.72
C ALA A 108 7.95 -3.39 -7.44
N ALA A 109 9.26 -3.43 -7.17
CA ALA A 109 10.13 -4.54 -7.57
C ALA A 109 10.15 -5.69 -6.55
N LYS A 110 9.74 -5.42 -5.31
CA LYS A 110 9.55 -6.39 -4.22
C LYS A 110 8.13 -6.26 -3.66
N PRO A 111 7.56 -7.33 -3.08
CA PRO A 111 6.30 -7.25 -2.36
C PRO A 111 6.37 -6.18 -1.27
N LEU A 112 5.23 -5.55 -1.00
CA LEU A 112 5.07 -4.57 0.07
C LEU A 112 4.43 -5.21 1.30
N SER A 113 4.46 -4.46 2.40
CA SER A 113 3.79 -4.88 3.64
C SER A 113 2.28 -5.04 3.44
N ILE A 114 1.69 -5.99 4.15
CA ILE A 114 0.23 -6.07 4.32
C ILE A 114 -0.22 -4.86 5.13
N GLN A 115 -1.20 -4.14 4.61
CA GLN A 115 -1.67 -2.87 5.16
C GLN A 115 -3.19 -2.85 5.21
N ALA A 116 -3.72 -2.16 6.20
CA ALA A 116 -5.09 -1.66 6.21
C ALA A 116 -5.08 -0.23 6.75
N HIS A 117 -6.04 0.57 6.30
CA HIS A 117 -6.16 1.97 6.69
C HIS A 117 -7.40 2.18 7.54
N PRO A 118 -7.31 2.85 8.71
CA PRO A 118 -8.46 3.06 9.56
C PRO A 118 -9.48 3.97 8.88
N ASP A 119 -10.76 3.72 9.15
CA ASP A 119 -11.79 4.71 8.87
C ASP A 119 -11.55 6.01 9.66
N LYS A 120 -12.33 7.04 9.34
CA LYS A 120 -12.12 8.38 9.91
C LYS A 120 -12.25 8.39 11.44
N LYS A 121 -13.21 7.63 11.98
CA LYS A 121 -13.50 7.59 13.42
C LYS A 121 -12.39 6.87 14.17
N LEU A 122 -11.89 5.77 13.62
CA LEU A 122 -10.78 5.02 14.20
C LEU A 122 -9.48 5.81 14.10
N ALA A 123 -9.21 6.48 12.97
CA ALA A 123 -8.03 7.33 12.79
C ALA A 123 -7.95 8.44 13.85
N GLU A 124 -9.06 9.12 14.12
CA GLU A 124 -9.12 10.14 15.19
C GLU A 124 -8.82 9.58 16.58
N LYS A 125 -9.27 8.35 16.86
CA LYS A 125 -9.01 7.67 18.14
C LYS A 125 -7.54 7.27 18.24
N LEU A 126 -7.01 6.63 17.20
CA LEU A 126 -5.63 6.16 17.15
C LEU A 126 -4.63 7.30 17.25
N HIS A 127 -4.85 8.40 16.51
CA HIS A 127 -4.00 9.59 16.59
C HIS A 127 -3.94 10.19 17.99
N LYS A 128 -5.06 10.19 18.72
CA LYS A 128 -5.09 10.68 20.11
C LYS A 128 -4.35 9.76 21.08
N LEU A 129 -4.37 8.45 20.84
CA LEU A 129 -3.78 7.45 21.73
C LEU A 129 -2.28 7.22 21.45
N ASP A 130 -1.89 7.19 20.19
CA ASP A 130 -0.54 6.90 19.73
C ASP A 130 -0.18 7.74 18.49
N PRO A 131 0.07 9.06 18.65
CA PRO A 131 0.39 9.96 17.55
C PRO A 131 1.74 9.66 16.87
N ILE A 132 2.58 8.79 17.45
CA ILE A 132 3.87 8.42 16.85
C ILE A 132 3.63 7.46 15.68
N ASN A 133 2.78 6.45 15.88
CA ASN A 133 2.45 5.47 14.84
C ASN A 133 1.27 5.90 13.96
N TYR A 134 0.39 6.77 14.48
CA TYR A 134 -0.77 7.32 13.77
C TYR A 134 -0.66 8.84 13.71
N PRO A 135 0.10 9.41 12.77
CA PRO A 135 0.54 10.81 12.81
C PRO A 135 -0.54 11.83 12.48
N ASP A 136 -1.70 11.40 11.98
CA ASP A 136 -2.83 12.27 11.64
C ASP A 136 -4.18 11.62 11.97
N SER A 137 -5.23 12.44 12.01
CA SER A 137 -6.59 11.99 12.33
C SER A 137 -7.42 11.66 11.09
N ASN A 138 -6.80 11.38 9.95
CA ASN A 138 -7.51 11.20 8.69
C ASN A 138 -7.59 9.72 8.27
N HIS A 139 -8.65 9.40 7.52
CA HIS A 139 -8.70 8.13 6.80
C HIS A 139 -7.83 8.17 5.54
N LYS A 140 -7.57 7.01 4.96
CA LYS A 140 -6.72 6.87 3.77
C LYS A 140 -7.36 5.94 2.73
N PRO A 141 -8.51 6.32 2.13
CA PRO A 141 -8.99 5.62 0.94
C PRO A 141 -7.98 5.77 -0.19
N GLU A 142 -7.77 4.71 -0.96
CA GLU A 142 -6.78 4.66 -2.03
C GLU A 142 -7.37 4.10 -3.32
N ILE A 143 -6.89 4.61 -4.45
CA ILE A 143 -7.12 4.00 -5.77
C ILE A 143 -5.77 3.77 -6.43
N ALA A 144 -5.59 2.58 -6.99
CA ALA A 144 -4.44 2.23 -7.81
C ALA A 144 -4.88 1.89 -9.23
N ILE A 145 -4.19 2.49 -10.21
CA ILE A 145 -4.39 2.25 -11.64
C ILE A 145 -3.12 1.65 -12.20
N SER A 146 -3.23 0.48 -12.82
CA SER A 146 -2.11 -0.27 -13.36
C SER A 146 -1.48 0.42 -14.57
N LEU A 147 -0.18 0.69 -14.53
CA LEU A 147 0.58 1.20 -15.68
C LEU A 147 1.04 0.08 -16.62
N ASN A 148 1.28 -1.09 -16.04
CA ASN A 148 1.62 -2.36 -16.69
C ASN A 148 0.90 -3.50 -15.96
N LYS A 149 1.33 -4.77 -16.08
CA LYS A 149 0.77 -5.86 -15.26
C LYS A 149 1.15 -5.66 -13.79
N VAL A 150 0.17 -5.68 -12.90
CA VAL A 150 0.35 -5.59 -11.44
C VAL A 150 -0.24 -6.82 -10.78
N GLU A 151 0.48 -7.34 -9.79
CA GLU A 151 0.08 -8.45 -8.93
C GLU A 151 -0.14 -7.88 -7.52
N ALA A 152 -1.29 -8.14 -6.91
CA ALA A 152 -1.66 -7.61 -5.61
C ALA A 152 -2.49 -8.61 -4.80
N MET A 153 -2.59 -8.36 -3.49
CA MET A 153 -3.56 -8.99 -2.61
C MET A 153 -4.51 -7.92 -2.07
N ALA A 154 -5.82 -8.17 -2.05
CA ALA A 154 -6.77 -7.23 -1.42
C ALA A 154 -8.07 -7.91 -0.98
N GLY A 155 -8.49 -7.66 0.26
CA GLY A 155 -9.70 -8.26 0.83
C GLY A 155 -9.58 -9.75 1.08
N PHE A 156 -10.48 -10.29 1.90
CA PHE A 156 -10.55 -11.73 2.12
C PHE A 156 -11.26 -12.41 0.94
N ARG A 157 -10.76 -13.58 0.56
CA ARG A 157 -11.37 -14.37 -0.51
C ARG A 157 -12.71 -14.97 -0.09
N PRO A 158 -13.56 -15.41 -1.04
CA PRO A 158 -14.80 -16.11 -0.72
C PRO A 158 -14.57 -17.32 0.18
N LEU A 159 -15.39 -17.46 1.21
CA LEU A 159 -15.25 -18.51 2.25
C LEU A 159 -15.21 -19.92 1.66
N THR A 160 -16.02 -20.19 0.64
CA THR A 160 -16.04 -21.48 -0.06
C THR A 160 -14.70 -21.81 -0.72
N GLU A 161 -14.04 -20.81 -1.31
CA GLU A 161 -12.74 -21.00 -1.93
C GLU A 161 -11.62 -21.13 -0.88
N LEU A 162 -11.71 -20.36 0.21
CA LEU A 162 -10.78 -20.48 1.32
C LEU A 162 -10.84 -21.90 1.92
N GLN A 163 -12.04 -22.41 2.16
CA GLN A 163 -12.23 -23.75 2.69
C GLN A 163 -11.68 -24.83 1.75
N GLN A 164 -11.91 -24.71 0.44
CA GLN A 164 -11.33 -25.60 -0.56
C GLN A 164 -9.80 -25.58 -0.53
N GLU A 165 -9.21 -24.39 -0.41
CA GLU A 165 -7.76 -24.25 -0.34
C GLU A 165 -7.18 -24.82 0.95
N LEU A 166 -7.86 -24.66 2.09
CA LEU A 166 -7.44 -25.25 3.36
C LEU A 166 -7.53 -26.78 3.36
N ASN A 167 -8.50 -27.37 2.64
CA ASN A 167 -8.55 -28.83 2.45
C ASN A 167 -7.32 -29.35 1.69
N ARG A 168 -6.77 -28.55 0.76
CA ARG A 168 -5.53 -28.87 0.04
C ARG A 168 -4.30 -28.63 0.92
N LEU A 169 -4.31 -27.57 1.72
CA LEU A 169 -3.18 -27.11 2.52
C LEU A 169 -3.33 -27.49 4.00
N GLN A 170 -3.33 -28.80 4.29
CA GLN A 170 -3.60 -29.32 5.64
C GLN A 170 -2.75 -28.69 6.76
N PRO A 171 -1.45 -28.38 6.60
CA PRO A 171 -0.69 -27.69 7.65
C PRO A 171 -1.24 -26.29 7.96
N LEU A 172 -1.66 -25.54 6.94
CA LEU A 172 -2.30 -24.23 7.15
C LEU A 172 -3.67 -24.42 7.82
N ARG A 173 -4.47 -25.40 7.39
CA ARG A 173 -5.72 -25.73 8.06
C ARG A 173 -5.51 -26.02 9.54
N ASN A 174 -4.50 -26.83 9.89
CA ASN A 174 -4.20 -27.16 11.29
C ASN A 174 -3.83 -25.92 12.11
N LEU A 175 -3.08 -24.98 11.53
CA LEU A 175 -2.75 -23.70 12.17
C LEU A 175 -3.99 -22.85 12.44
N LEU A 176 -4.87 -22.71 11.44
CA LEU A 176 -6.07 -21.86 11.54
C LEU A 176 -7.19 -22.49 12.38
N CYS A 177 -7.26 -23.83 12.42
CA CYS A 177 -8.36 -24.58 13.02
C CYS A 177 -7.95 -25.32 14.31
N GLN A 178 -6.68 -25.24 14.73
CA GLN A 178 -6.13 -25.97 15.90
C GLN A 178 -6.37 -27.49 15.86
N SER A 179 -6.40 -28.09 14.66
CA SER A 179 -6.74 -29.51 14.45
C SER A 179 -8.16 -29.91 14.84
N ASP A 180 -9.05 -28.95 15.06
CA ASP A 180 -10.49 -29.21 15.10
C ASP A 180 -10.94 -29.60 13.68
N ILE A 181 -11.30 -30.88 13.53
CA ILE A 181 -11.67 -31.46 12.24
C ILE A 181 -13.01 -30.89 11.77
N ASP A 182 -13.88 -30.51 12.71
CA ASP A 182 -15.23 -30.03 12.45
C ASP A 182 -15.27 -28.50 12.25
N PHE A 183 -14.16 -27.79 12.50
CA PHE A 183 -14.10 -26.34 12.27
C PHE A 183 -13.99 -26.05 10.77
N GLU A 184 -15.02 -25.37 10.26
CA GLU A 184 -15.08 -24.81 8.91
C GLU A 184 -15.10 -23.28 8.98
N ILE A 185 -14.48 -22.63 7.99
CA ILE A 185 -14.54 -21.18 7.85
C ILE A 185 -15.76 -20.83 6.99
N ASP A 186 -16.94 -20.91 7.58
CA ASP A 186 -18.25 -20.76 6.91
C ASP A 186 -18.96 -19.41 7.21
N SER A 187 -18.38 -18.63 8.10
CA SER A 187 -18.91 -17.35 8.60
C SER A 187 -17.81 -16.31 8.79
N ILE A 188 -18.21 -15.04 8.87
CA ILE A 188 -17.29 -13.91 9.14
C ILE A 188 -16.63 -14.09 10.51
N GLU A 189 -17.37 -14.57 11.51
CA GLU A 189 -16.88 -14.85 12.85
C GLU A 189 -15.81 -15.95 12.84
N ALA A 190 -16.03 -17.04 12.09
CA ALA A 190 -15.05 -18.10 11.93
C ALA A 190 -13.78 -17.60 11.20
N LEU A 191 -13.94 -16.75 10.18
CA LEU A 191 -12.82 -16.12 9.47
C LEU A 191 -12.02 -15.20 10.40
N HIS A 192 -12.68 -14.35 11.18
CA HIS A 192 -12.03 -13.50 12.17
C HIS A 192 -11.24 -14.34 13.19
N GLN A 193 -11.82 -15.44 13.69
CA GLN A 193 -11.12 -16.34 14.61
C GLN A 193 -9.90 -17.02 13.96
N ALA A 194 -10.05 -17.53 12.74
CA ALA A 194 -8.96 -18.16 11.98
C ALA A 194 -7.82 -17.18 11.71
N TYR A 195 -8.13 -15.97 11.23
CA TYR A 195 -7.14 -14.94 10.97
C TYR A 195 -6.47 -14.46 12.27
N SER A 196 -7.22 -14.32 13.36
CA SER A 196 -6.66 -14.01 14.68
C SER A 196 -5.66 -15.06 15.14
N LYS A 197 -5.97 -16.36 14.97
CA LYS A 197 -5.05 -17.46 15.29
C LYS A 197 -3.76 -17.36 14.48
N LEU A 198 -3.84 -17.06 13.18
CA LEU A 198 -2.67 -16.84 12.34
C LEU A 198 -1.80 -15.69 12.84
N MET A 199 -2.42 -14.53 13.10
CA MET A 199 -1.70 -13.31 13.44
C MET A 199 -1.11 -13.31 14.84
N LEU A 200 -1.67 -14.11 15.76
CA LEU A 200 -1.22 -14.25 17.14
C LEU A 200 -0.40 -15.53 17.39
N ALA A 201 -0.21 -16.38 16.38
CA ALA A 201 0.55 -17.62 16.52
C ALA A 201 2.01 -17.36 16.89
N GLN A 202 2.58 -18.28 17.66
CA GLN A 202 4.00 -18.27 17.98
C GLN A 202 4.85 -18.44 16.73
N THR A 203 5.98 -17.74 16.68
CA THR A 203 6.90 -17.74 15.55
C THR A 203 7.36 -19.15 15.15
N GLU A 204 7.57 -20.03 16.12
CA GLU A 204 7.98 -21.42 15.91
C GLU A 204 6.89 -22.24 15.21
N LEU A 205 5.63 -21.96 15.53
CA LEU A 205 4.49 -22.61 14.88
C LEU A 205 4.30 -22.10 13.43
N ILE A 206 4.49 -20.80 13.21
CA ILE A 206 4.51 -20.20 11.87
C ILE A 206 5.61 -20.84 11.00
N GLU A 207 6.84 -20.91 11.52
CA GLU A 207 7.98 -21.51 10.82
C GLU A 207 7.79 -23.01 10.55
N SER A 208 7.30 -23.76 11.54
CA SER A 208 6.93 -25.17 11.40
C SER A 208 5.91 -25.37 10.27
N THR A 209 4.83 -24.58 10.28
CA THR A 209 3.76 -24.65 9.27
C THR A 209 4.30 -24.32 7.89
N ALA A 210 5.14 -23.29 7.77
CA ALA A 210 5.77 -22.90 6.51
C ALA A 210 6.65 -24.02 5.95
N ASN A 211 7.48 -24.67 6.79
CA ASN A 211 8.33 -25.78 6.37
C ASN A 211 7.53 -26.99 5.89
N GLN A 212 6.44 -27.34 6.57
CA GLN A 212 5.56 -28.43 6.15
C GLN A 212 4.94 -28.15 4.78
N LEU A 213 4.48 -26.92 4.55
CA LEU A 213 3.91 -26.53 3.25
C LEU A 213 4.96 -26.53 2.15
N ILE A 214 6.16 -26.00 2.39
CA ILE A 214 7.27 -26.07 1.42
C ILE A 214 7.53 -27.52 0.99
N ASN A 215 7.54 -28.47 1.93
CA ASN A 215 7.76 -29.88 1.63
C ASN A 215 6.64 -30.46 0.74
N ILE A 216 5.38 -30.13 1.01
CA ILE A 216 4.23 -30.54 0.18
C ILE A 216 4.34 -29.93 -1.23
N LEU A 217 4.66 -28.64 -1.32
CA LEU A 217 4.74 -27.92 -2.59
C LEU A 217 5.89 -28.42 -3.47
N ASN A 218 7.00 -28.87 -2.87
CA ASN A 218 8.12 -29.46 -3.61
C ASN A 218 7.80 -30.82 -4.26
N GLN A 219 6.69 -31.46 -3.86
CA GLN A 219 6.30 -32.80 -4.32
C GLN A 219 5.04 -32.79 -5.20
N THR A 220 4.47 -31.61 -5.45
CA THR A 220 3.18 -31.45 -6.13
C THR A 220 3.28 -30.39 -7.23
N GLN A 221 2.28 -30.37 -8.12
CA GLN A 221 2.14 -29.25 -9.04
C GLN A 221 1.64 -28.03 -8.26
N ILE A 222 2.40 -26.93 -8.35
CA ILE A 222 2.12 -25.71 -7.59
C ILE A 222 1.31 -24.70 -8.41
N THR A 223 0.41 -24.00 -7.73
CA THR A 223 -0.38 -22.89 -8.27
C THR A 223 0.42 -21.57 -8.28
N GLU A 224 -0.13 -20.51 -8.87
CA GLU A 224 0.47 -19.17 -8.82
C GLU A 224 0.55 -18.61 -7.39
N ARG A 225 -0.46 -18.91 -6.55
CA ARG A 225 -0.45 -18.55 -5.12
C ARG A 225 0.66 -19.28 -4.36
N ASP A 226 0.87 -20.56 -4.64
CA ASP A 226 1.95 -21.34 -4.06
C ASP A 226 3.34 -20.78 -4.44
N GLN A 227 3.50 -20.34 -5.70
CA GLN A 227 4.73 -19.65 -6.13
C GLN A 227 4.93 -18.34 -5.38
N TRP A 228 3.87 -17.56 -5.18
CA TRP A 228 3.94 -16.33 -4.40
C TRP A 228 4.26 -16.59 -2.93
N PHE A 229 3.66 -17.60 -2.31
CA PHE A 229 4.01 -18.02 -0.96
C PHE A 229 5.50 -18.32 -0.81
N LEU A 230 6.09 -19.07 -1.74
CA LEU A 230 7.53 -19.35 -1.75
C LEU A 230 8.36 -18.07 -1.90
N LYS A 231 8.00 -17.17 -2.84
CA LYS A 231 8.67 -15.86 -3.01
C LYS A 231 8.55 -14.99 -1.75
N LEU A 232 7.39 -14.95 -1.11
CA LEU A 232 7.17 -14.18 0.12
C LEU A 232 8.06 -14.71 1.26
N ILE A 233 8.25 -16.03 1.34
CA ILE A 233 9.22 -16.63 2.25
C ILE A 233 10.65 -16.22 1.91
N ASP A 234 11.02 -16.16 0.65
CA ASP A 234 12.37 -15.71 0.26
C ASP A 234 12.60 -14.23 0.63
N PHE A 235 11.57 -13.38 0.54
CA PHE A 235 11.66 -11.96 0.88
C PHE A 235 11.62 -11.67 2.39
N TYR A 236 10.78 -12.36 3.14
CA TYR A 236 10.47 -12.01 4.54
C TYR A 236 10.82 -13.09 5.57
N GLY A 237 11.20 -14.27 5.09
CA GLY A 237 11.50 -15.42 5.93
C GLY A 237 10.26 -16.20 6.35
N LYS A 238 10.52 -17.42 6.83
CA LYS A 238 9.50 -18.40 7.24
C LYS A 238 8.79 -18.07 8.55
N LYS A 239 9.22 -16.98 9.21
CA LYS A 239 8.77 -16.56 10.54
C LYS A 239 7.75 -15.43 10.51
N ASP A 240 7.49 -14.83 9.35
CA ASP A 240 6.48 -13.80 9.19
C ASP A 240 5.13 -14.45 8.86
N SER A 241 4.10 -14.21 9.68
CA SER A 241 2.75 -14.77 9.46
C SER A 241 2.09 -14.24 8.18
N GLY A 242 2.51 -13.07 7.69
CA GLY A 242 1.99 -12.44 6.49
C GLY A 242 2.23 -13.24 5.21
N VAL A 243 3.21 -14.17 5.20
CA VAL A 243 3.45 -15.03 4.03
C VAL A 243 2.24 -15.91 3.69
N PHE A 244 1.40 -16.23 4.67
CA PHE A 244 0.18 -17.02 4.48
C PHE A 244 -0.99 -16.22 3.93
N ALA A 245 -0.92 -14.88 3.93
CA ALA A 245 -2.00 -14.01 3.48
C ALA A 245 -2.40 -14.27 2.01
N ILE A 246 -1.46 -14.74 1.16
CA ILE A 246 -1.73 -15.10 -0.24
C ILE A 246 -2.81 -16.18 -0.40
N TYR A 247 -3.03 -17.00 0.63
CA TYR A 247 -4.07 -18.03 0.62
C TYR A 247 -5.40 -17.55 1.21
N LEU A 248 -5.38 -16.50 2.04
CA LEU A 248 -6.56 -15.95 2.73
C LEU A 248 -7.16 -14.76 1.97
N PHE A 249 -6.35 -14.00 1.25
CA PHE A 249 -6.78 -12.82 0.51
C PHE A 249 -7.04 -13.15 -0.96
N ASN A 250 -7.80 -12.28 -1.63
CA ASN A 250 -7.90 -12.34 -3.08
C ASN A 250 -6.54 -12.03 -3.69
N TYR A 251 -6.07 -12.90 -4.59
CA TYR A 251 -4.91 -12.64 -5.42
C TYR A 251 -5.39 -12.02 -6.73
N ILE A 252 -5.00 -10.78 -6.98
CA ILE A 252 -5.53 -9.94 -8.05
C ILE A 252 -4.40 -9.65 -9.02
N THR A 253 -4.70 -9.83 -10.31
CA THR A 253 -3.87 -9.36 -11.41
C THR A 253 -4.58 -8.23 -12.11
N LEU A 254 -3.96 -7.05 -12.16
CA LEU A 254 -4.45 -5.91 -12.92
C LEU A 254 -3.65 -5.78 -14.21
N GLU A 255 -4.35 -5.76 -15.33
CA GLU A 255 -3.82 -5.38 -16.63
C GLU A 255 -3.74 -3.85 -16.75
N LYS A 256 -2.95 -3.38 -17.71
CA LYS A 256 -2.76 -1.94 -17.94
C LYS A 256 -4.11 -1.20 -18.06
N GLY A 257 -4.27 -0.14 -17.28
CA GLY A 257 -5.47 0.69 -17.23
C GLY A 257 -6.59 0.15 -16.34
N GLN A 258 -6.50 -1.08 -15.84
CA GLN A 258 -7.40 -1.56 -14.78
C GLN A 258 -7.05 -0.89 -13.46
N ALA A 259 -8.05 -0.82 -12.57
CA ALA A 259 -7.93 -0.14 -11.30
C ALA A 259 -8.53 -0.96 -10.17
N ILE A 260 -8.01 -0.74 -8.96
CA ILE A 260 -8.59 -1.22 -7.71
C ILE A 260 -8.76 -0.04 -6.76
N TYR A 261 -9.92 0.02 -6.11
CA TYR A 261 -10.17 0.91 -4.98
C TYR A 261 -10.02 0.10 -3.70
N LEU A 262 -9.28 0.65 -2.74
CA LEU A 262 -9.01 0.04 -1.45
C LEU A 262 -9.74 0.85 -0.40
N ASP A 263 -10.75 0.23 0.20
CA ASP A 263 -11.56 0.90 1.21
C ASP A 263 -10.85 0.90 2.58
N ALA A 264 -11.33 1.76 3.47
CA ALA A 264 -10.94 1.69 4.87
C ALA A 264 -11.20 0.27 5.42
N ASN A 265 -10.36 -0.16 6.35
CA ASN A 265 -10.48 -1.44 7.05
C ASN A 265 -10.36 -2.69 6.13
N GLN A 266 -9.93 -2.54 4.88
CA GLN A 266 -9.66 -3.66 3.98
C GLN A 266 -8.16 -3.98 3.95
N PRO A 267 -7.74 -5.25 4.18
CA PRO A 267 -6.33 -5.60 4.13
C PRO A 267 -5.87 -5.76 2.67
N HIS A 268 -4.69 -5.23 2.35
CA HIS A 268 -4.13 -5.32 1.00
C HIS A 268 -2.59 -5.24 0.99
N ALA A 269 -1.98 -5.67 -0.12
CA ALA A 269 -0.56 -5.53 -0.39
C ALA A 269 -0.28 -5.58 -1.91
N TYR A 270 0.51 -4.65 -2.43
CA TYR A 270 1.06 -4.78 -3.78
C TYR A 270 2.24 -5.76 -3.76
N LEU A 271 2.19 -6.79 -4.59
CA LEU A 271 3.23 -7.82 -4.67
C LEU A 271 4.30 -7.45 -5.70
N LYS A 272 3.86 -6.92 -6.85
CA LYS A 272 4.75 -6.51 -7.94
C LYS A 272 4.03 -5.60 -8.92
N GLY A 273 4.77 -4.65 -9.49
CA GLY A 273 4.35 -3.90 -10.67
C GLY A 273 4.29 -2.39 -10.43
N GLU A 274 3.74 -1.71 -11.41
CA GLU A 274 3.78 -0.25 -11.51
C GLU A 274 2.36 0.31 -11.52
N ILE A 275 2.08 1.23 -10.60
CA ILE A 275 0.75 1.84 -10.44
C ILE A 275 0.84 3.37 -10.40
N LEU A 276 -0.21 4.02 -10.88
CA LEU A 276 -0.60 5.35 -10.42
C LEU A 276 -1.44 5.17 -9.17
N GLU A 277 -1.07 5.80 -8.07
CA GLU A 277 -1.81 5.76 -6.82
C GLU A 277 -2.32 7.16 -6.47
N CYS A 278 -3.58 7.25 -6.08
CA CYS A 278 -4.13 8.45 -5.48
C CYS A 278 -4.78 8.07 -4.15
N MET A 279 -4.36 8.75 -3.09
CA MET A 279 -4.79 8.48 -1.73
C MET A 279 -5.23 9.79 -1.07
N ALA A 280 -6.16 9.72 -0.11
CA ALA A 280 -6.38 10.86 0.77
C ALA A 280 -5.08 11.21 1.50
N SER A 281 -4.90 12.49 1.86
CA SER A 281 -3.71 12.94 2.60
C SER A 281 -3.73 12.38 4.03
N SER A 282 -3.13 11.21 4.23
CA SER A 282 -2.94 10.54 5.51
C SER A 282 -1.74 9.58 5.45
N ASP A 283 -0.99 9.49 6.54
CA ASP A 283 0.13 8.57 6.74
C ASP A 283 -0.26 7.37 7.64
N ASN A 284 -1.55 7.22 7.98
CA ASN A 284 -2.03 6.14 8.85
C ASN A 284 -2.00 4.77 8.15
N VAL A 285 -1.22 3.85 8.72
CA VAL A 285 -1.07 2.48 8.20
C VAL A 285 -1.00 1.49 9.34
N VAL A 286 -1.93 0.54 9.38
CA VAL A 286 -1.89 -0.62 10.28
C VAL A 286 -1.31 -1.80 9.50
N ARG A 287 -0.17 -2.35 9.96
CA ARG A 287 0.55 -3.41 9.23
C ARG A 287 0.24 -4.80 9.77
N GLY A 288 0.02 -5.74 8.86
CA GLY A 288 -0.35 -7.13 9.15
C GLY A 288 0.67 -8.19 8.74
N GLY A 289 1.93 -7.82 8.49
CA GLY A 289 2.99 -8.74 8.05
C GLY A 289 3.71 -8.25 6.81
N LEU A 290 4.60 -9.09 6.29
CA LEU A 290 5.47 -8.75 5.14
C LEU A 290 6.28 -7.48 5.42
N THR A 291 6.79 -7.34 6.65
CA THR A 291 7.51 -6.14 7.08
C THR A 291 8.33 -6.37 8.35
N SER A 292 9.46 -5.67 8.44
CA SER A 292 10.24 -5.48 9.67
C SER A 292 9.76 -4.27 10.50
N ASN A 293 8.86 -3.44 9.96
CA ASN A 293 8.31 -2.28 10.65
C ASN A 293 7.34 -2.69 11.78
N PHE A 294 6.95 -1.71 12.60
CA PHE A 294 5.95 -1.89 13.65
C PHE A 294 4.63 -2.47 13.12
N LYS A 295 4.09 -3.44 13.85
CA LYS A 295 2.85 -4.18 13.57
C LYS A 295 1.92 -4.07 14.78
N ASP A 296 0.81 -3.34 14.62
CA ASP A 296 -0.24 -3.22 15.64
C ASP A 296 -1.32 -4.29 15.38
N ILE A 297 -1.00 -5.54 15.74
CA ILE A 297 -1.87 -6.69 15.50
C ILE A 297 -3.23 -6.58 16.20
N PRO A 298 -3.33 -6.13 17.47
CA PRO A 298 -4.63 -5.94 18.12
C PRO A 298 -5.53 -4.95 17.37
N THR A 299 -4.99 -3.80 16.95
CA THR A 299 -5.75 -2.82 16.16
C THR A 299 -6.18 -3.43 14.83
N LEU A 300 -5.26 -4.09 14.11
CA LEU A 300 -5.55 -4.76 12.84
C LEU A 300 -6.74 -5.71 12.98
N LEU A 301 -6.67 -6.68 13.90
CA LEU A 301 -7.70 -7.70 14.03
C LEU A 301 -9.08 -7.09 14.36
N SER A 302 -9.08 -6.02 15.17
CA SER A 302 -10.31 -5.34 15.59
C SER A 302 -10.93 -4.44 14.51
N MET A 303 -10.13 -3.93 13.58
CA MET A 303 -10.58 -2.93 12.62
C MET A 303 -11.04 -3.53 11.31
N LEU A 304 -10.49 -4.66 10.88
CA LEU A 304 -10.78 -5.23 9.56
C LEU A 304 -12.28 -5.53 9.40
N SER A 305 -12.82 -5.32 8.20
CA SER A 305 -14.24 -5.58 7.91
C SER A 305 -14.55 -7.08 7.80
N TYR A 306 -13.56 -7.90 7.46
CA TYR A 306 -13.70 -9.33 7.14
C TYR A 306 -14.73 -9.62 6.04
N GLU A 307 -15.06 -8.61 5.23
CA GLU A 307 -15.89 -8.79 4.06
C GLU A 307 -15.18 -9.73 3.09
N THR A 308 -15.97 -10.65 2.52
CA THR A 308 -15.51 -11.64 1.55
C THR A 308 -16.20 -11.37 0.22
N SER A 309 -15.41 -11.31 -0.85
CA SER A 309 -15.88 -11.00 -2.20
C SER A 309 -14.99 -11.67 -3.23
#